data_AF-A0A1F9FET6-F1
#
_entry.id   AF-A0A1F9FET6-F1
#
_cell.length_a   1.000
_cell.length_b   1.000
_cell.length_c   1.000
_cell.angle_alpha   90.00
_cell.angle_beta   90.00
_cell.angle_gamma   90.00
#
_symmetry.space_group_name_H-M   'P 1'
#
loop_
_entity.id
_entity.type
_entity.pdbx_description
1 polymer ?
#
loop_
_entity_poly.entity_id
_entity_poly.type
_entity_poly.pdbx_seq_one_letter_code
_entity_poly.pdbx_strand_id
1 'polypeptide(L)'
;MVMKEELSRVPIWGQALVASGFVAIDRKNREKAIGQLEKAKRMLGKGVSIWISPEGTRSRTGMLAPFKKGGFHVATQLGIPIIPAWIEGAADIVPPDQFRAIYDGTCTVRFGAPIATEGVSPEQMPALMAEVRRAILGLSGRADEVDAEAPRRAA
;
A
#
# COMPACT_ATOMS: atom_id res chain seq x y z
N MET A 1 0.07 10.97 -2.29
CA MET A 1 -0.45 9.90 -1.40
C MET A 1 -1.91 9.59 -1.74
N VAL A 2 -2.31 8.30 -1.81
CA VAL A 2 -3.70 7.91 -2.12
C VAL A 2 -4.49 7.71 -0.83
N MET A 3 -5.66 8.34 -0.72
CA MET A 3 -6.56 8.21 0.44
C MET A 3 -7.95 7.71 0.05
N LYS A 4 -8.69 7.18 1.03
CA LYS A 4 -10.11 6.87 0.86
C LYS A 4 -10.89 8.14 0.52
N GLU A 5 -11.82 8.07 -0.43
CA GLU A 5 -12.67 9.21 -0.78
C GLU A 5 -13.41 9.78 0.44
N GLU A 6 -13.84 8.91 1.36
CA GLU A 6 -14.55 9.31 2.57
C GLU A 6 -13.74 10.32 3.42
N LEU A 7 -12.40 10.23 3.42
CA LEU A 7 -11.52 11.16 4.16
C LEU A 7 -11.45 12.55 3.54
N SER A 8 -11.70 12.69 2.24
CA SER A 8 -11.77 13.99 1.58
C SER A 8 -12.96 14.84 2.03
N ARG A 9 -13.98 14.20 2.62
CA ARG A 9 -15.23 14.85 3.07
C ARG A 9 -15.15 15.35 4.51
N VAL A 10 -14.06 15.08 5.23
CA VAL A 10 -13.88 15.58 6.60
C VAL A 10 -13.60 17.09 6.55
N PRO A 11 -14.39 17.94 7.24
CA PRO A 11 -14.18 19.38 7.24
C PRO A 11 -12.76 19.73 7.74
N ILE A 12 -12.12 20.71 7.09
CA ILE A 12 -10.74 21.18 7.35
C ILE A 12 -9.67 20.13 7.01
N TRP A 13 -9.71 18.94 7.60
CA TRP A 13 -8.75 17.85 7.37
C TRP A 13 -8.74 17.33 5.93
N GLY A 14 -9.92 17.08 5.36
CA GLY A 14 -10.04 16.60 3.97
C GLY A 14 -9.54 17.63 2.96
N GLN A 15 -9.84 18.91 3.18
CA GLN A 15 -9.37 20.01 2.35
C GLN A 15 -7.84 20.18 2.46
N ALA A 16 -7.28 20.12 3.68
CA ALA A 16 -5.84 20.17 3.90
C ALA A 16 -5.10 19.02 3.21
N LEU A 17 -5.64 17.80 3.26
CA LEU A 17 -5.06 16.64 2.57
C LEU A 17 -5.11 16.79 1.05
N VAL A 18 -6.23 17.24 0.49
CA VAL A 18 -6.34 17.51 -0.96
C VAL A 18 -5.39 18.63 -1.38
N ALA A 19 -5.30 19.72 -0.63
CA ALA A 19 -4.35 20.82 -0.87
C ALA A 19 -2.89 20.36 -0.79
N SER A 20 -2.60 19.37 0.06
CA SER A 20 -1.29 18.72 0.19
C SER A 20 -1.00 17.68 -0.92
N GLY A 21 -1.85 17.59 -1.95
CA GLY A 21 -1.64 16.72 -3.10
C GLY A 21 -2.09 15.27 -2.89
N PHE A 22 -2.93 14.99 -1.89
CA PHE A 22 -3.51 13.65 -1.73
C PHE A 22 -4.57 13.38 -2.80
N VAL A 23 -4.50 12.18 -3.39
CA VAL A 23 -5.47 11.72 -4.39
C VAL A 23 -6.49 10.83 -3.68
N ALA A 24 -7.70 11.35 -3.51
CA ALA A 24 -8.84 10.57 -3.07
C ALA A 24 -9.25 9.58 -4.17
N ILE A 25 -9.17 8.28 -3.88
CA ILE A 25 -9.59 7.23 -4.82
C ILE A 25 -10.85 6.55 -4.29
N ASP A 26 -11.89 6.52 -5.14
CA ASP A 26 -13.10 5.75 -4.88
C ASP A 26 -12.84 4.30 -5.27
N ARG A 27 -12.63 3.44 -4.27
CA ARG A 27 -12.37 2.01 -4.48
C ARG A 27 -13.65 1.20 -4.75
N LYS A 28 -14.85 1.81 -4.64
CA LYS A 28 -16.14 1.14 -4.82
C LYS A 28 -16.67 1.27 -6.25
N ASN A 29 -16.21 2.27 -7.01
CA ASN A 29 -16.67 2.50 -8.38
C ASN A 29 -15.54 2.37 -9.41
N ARG A 30 -15.54 1.23 -10.12
CA ARG A 30 -14.50 0.81 -11.08
C ARG A 30 -14.38 1.74 -12.31
N GLU A 31 -15.46 2.42 -12.71
CA GLU A 31 -15.44 3.37 -13.83
C GLU A 31 -14.82 4.72 -13.43
N LYS A 32 -15.14 5.21 -12.22
CA LYS A 32 -14.50 6.43 -11.67
C LYS A 32 -13.00 6.24 -11.44
N ALA A 33 -12.56 5.01 -11.15
CA ALA A 33 -11.16 4.68 -10.97
C ALA A 33 -10.32 4.97 -12.23
N ILE A 34 -10.86 4.78 -13.44
CA ILE A 34 -10.14 5.01 -14.71
C ILE A 34 -9.85 6.51 -14.91
N GLY A 35 -10.84 7.39 -14.72
CA GLY A 35 -10.62 8.83 -14.80
C GLY A 35 -9.64 9.36 -13.73
N GLN A 36 -9.53 8.66 -12.60
CA GLN A 36 -8.57 8.97 -11.54
C GLN A 36 -7.13 8.53 -11.89
N LEU A 37 -6.94 7.56 -12.79
CA LEU A 37 -5.61 7.13 -13.26
C LEU A 37 -4.91 8.21 -14.08
N GLU A 38 -5.61 8.86 -15.01
CA GLU A 38 -5.04 9.97 -15.81
C GLU A 38 -4.61 11.14 -14.92
N LYS A 39 -5.44 11.46 -13.92
CA LYS A 39 -5.07 12.44 -12.90
C LYS A 39 -3.84 11.99 -12.11
N ALA A 40 -3.77 10.71 -11.72
CA ALA A 40 -2.63 10.14 -11.02
C ALA A 40 -1.35 10.23 -11.88
N LYS A 41 -1.41 9.92 -13.17
CA LYS A 41 -0.31 10.05 -14.13
C LYS A 41 0.22 11.48 -14.21
N ARG A 42 -0.67 12.45 -14.35
CA ARG A 42 -0.30 13.88 -14.36
C ARG A 42 0.36 14.32 -13.05
N MET A 43 -0.10 13.80 -11.92
CA MET A 43 0.46 14.12 -10.60
C MET A 43 1.83 13.47 -10.40
N LEU A 44 2.04 12.25 -10.88
CA LEU A 44 3.35 11.60 -10.88
C LEU A 44 4.39 12.43 -11.66
N GLY A 45 4.01 12.98 -12.82
CA GLY A 45 4.87 13.90 -13.59
C GLY A 45 5.20 15.22 -12.88
N LYS A 46 4.49 15.56 -11.80
CA LYS A 46 4.76 16.71 -10.93
C LYS A 46 5.54 16.32 -9.66
N GLY A 47 6.09 15.12 -9.59
CA GLY A 47 6.84 14.61 -8.44
C GLY A 47 5.99 14.04 -7.30
N VAL A 48 4.69 13.79 -7.52
CA VAL A 48 3.81 13.25 -6.48
C VAL A 48 3.84 11.72 -6.49
N SER A 49 4.29 11.11 -5.40
CA SER A 49 4.30 9.65 -5.24
C SER A 49 2.93 9.08 -4.81
N ILE A 50 2.66 7.87 -5.29
CA ILE A 50 1.50 7.05 -4.90
C ILE A 50 1.96 6.01 -3.88
N TRP A 51 1.25 5.94 -2.75
CA TRP A 51 1.49 4.93 -1.72
C TRP A 51 0.27 4.04 -1.58
N ILE A 52 0.49 2.73 -1.56
CA ILE A 52 -0.57 1.72 -1.48
C ILE A 52 -0.14 0.65 -0.48
N SER A 53 -0.95 0.42 0.55
CA SER A 53 -0.90 -0.82 1.33
C SER A 53 -1.63 -1.91 0.54
N PRO A 54 -0.94 -2.95 0.06
CA PRO A 54 -1.55 -3.97 -0.79
C PRO A 54 -2.54 -4.85 -0.01
N GLU A 55 -2.40 -4.97 1.31
CA GLU A 55 -3.35 -5.67 2.20
C GLU A 55 -4.69 -4.91 2.35
N GLY A 56 -4.62 -3.58 2.24
CA GLY A 56 -5.78 -2.70 2.31
C GLY A 56 -6.39 -2.50 3.70
N THR A 57 -5.76 -3.04 4.75
CA THR A 57 -6.06 -2.80 6.16
C THR A 57 -4.76 -2.86 6.98
N ARG A 58 -4.77 -2.29 8.18
CA ARG A 58 -3.66 -2.43 9.13
C ARG A 58 -3.56 -3.89 9.60
N SER A 59 -2.34 -4.41 9.71
CA SER A 59 -2.11 -5.73 10.30
C SER A 59 -2.40 -5.71 11.80
N ARG A 60 -2.98 -6.80 12.30
CA ARG A 60 -3.21 -7.02 13.76
C ARG A 60 -2.22 -8.00 14.36
N THR A 61 -1.48 -8.71 13.52
CA THR A 61 -0.57 -9.79 13.92
C THR A 61 0.89 -9.47 13.62
N GLY A 62 1.17 -8.36 12.93
CA GLY A 62 2.50 -8.04 12.43
C GLY A 62 2.91 -8.83 11.18
N MET A 63 2.08 -9.79 10.74
CA MET A 63 2.30 -10.55 9.51
C MET A 63 1.63 -9.85 8.32
N LEU A 64 2.18 -10.05 7.11
CA LEU A 64 1.55 -9.63 5.86
C LEU A 64 0.33 -10.49 5.54
N ALA A 65 -0.83 -9.85 5.45
CA ALA A 65 -2.05 -10.43 4.92
C ALA A 65 -1.99 -10.60 3.38
N PRO A 66 -2.96 -11.32 2.78
CA PRO A 66 -3.06 -11.45 1.33
C PRO A 66 -3.19 -10.09 0.63
N PHE A 67 -2.52 -9.96 -0.52
CA PHE A 67 -2.51 -8.73 -1.31
C PHE A 67 -3.74 -8.61 -2.20
N LYS A 68 -4.25 -7.38 -2.35
CA LYS A 68 -5.32 -7.01 -3.27
C LYS A 68 -4.74 -6.53 -4.61
N LYS A 69 -5.38 -6.91 -5.71
CA LYS A 69 -4.90 -6.62 -7.09
C LYS A 69 -4.97 -5.13 -7.50
N GLY A 70 -5.82 -4.34 -6.84
CA GLY A 70 -6.16 -2.98 -7.30
C GLY A 70 -4.95 -2.05 -7.47
N GLY A 71 -4.00 -2.06 -6.53
CA GLY A 71 -2.80 -1.22 -6.63
C GLY A 71 -1.84 -1.65 -7.74
N PHE A 72 -1.78 -2.95 -8.02
CA PHE A 72 -0.94 -3.49 -9.08
C PHE A 72 -1.50 -3.13 -10.46
N HIS A 73 -2.83 -3.18 -10.64
CA HIS A 73 -3.46 -2.69 -11.86
C HIS A 73 -3.15 -1.21 -12.14
N VAL A 74 -3.17 -0.36 -11.11
CA VAL A 74 -2.79 1.05 -11.24
C VAL A 74 -1.34 1.16 -11.74
N ALA A 75 -0.41 0.44 -11.11
CA ALA A 75 1.01 0.51 -11.47
C ALA A 75 1.27 0.02 -12.90
N THR A 76 0.69 -1.13 -13.29
CA THR A 76 0.86 -1.70 -14.64
C THR A 76 0.20 -0.84 -15.73
N GLN A 77 -1.00 -0.29 -15.48
CA GLN A 77 -1.68 0.58 -16.45
C GLN A 77 -0.96 1.92 -16.64
N LEU A 78 -0.30 2.42 -15.59
CA LEU A 78 0.49 3.64 -15.65
C LEU A 78 1.93 3.41 -16.16
N GLY A 79 2.38 2.15 -16.24
CA GLY A 79 3.76 1.80 -16.61
C GLY A 79 4.80 2.35 -15.62
N ILE A 80 4.46 2.42 -14.33
CA ILE A 80 5.34 2.98 -13.30
C ILE A 80 5.91 1.89 -12.38
N PRO A 81 7.19 1.98 -11.99
CA PRO A 81 7.80 0.98 -11.12
C PRO A 81 7.16 0.98 -9.72
N ILE A 82 7.11 -0.19 -9.10
CA ILE A 82 6.71 -0.37 -7.70
C ILE A 82 7.97 -0.38 -6.84
N ILE A 83 8.00 0.41 -5.77
CA ILE A 83 9.06 0.35 -4.76
C ILE A 83 8.51 -0.39 -3.53
N PRO A 84 9.00 -1.60 -3.23
CA PRO A 84 8.64 -2.33 -2.01
C PRO A 84 9.03 -1.54 -0.76
N ALA A 85 8.16 -1.52 0.25
CA ALA A 85 8.45 -0.89 1.54
C ALA A 85 7.95 -1.77 2.70
N TRP A 86 8.81 -1.95 3.70
CA TRP A 86 8.48 -2.59 4.98
C TRP A 86 8.42 -1.54 6.08
N ILE A 87 7.40 -1.61 6.93
CA ILE A 87 7.19 -0.69 8.06
C ILE A 87 7.08 -1.52 9.34
N GLU A 88 7.98 -1.27 10.28
CA GLU A 88 8.08 -1.96 11.58
C GLU A 88 7.94 -0.95 12.73
N GLY A 89 7.30 -1.35 13.83
CA GLY A 89 7.07 -0.50 15.02
C GLY A 89 5.88 0.46 14.93
N ALA A 90 5.31 0.69 13.74
CA ALA A 90 4.15 1.56 13.58
C ALA A 90 2.90 1.08 14.34
N ALA A 91 2.71 -0.24 14.45
CA ALA A 91 1.58 -0.83 15.19
C ALA A 91 1.70 -0.67 16.71
N ASP A 92 2.92 -0.51 17.23
CA ASP A 92 3.16 -0.27 18.65
C ASP A 92 2.89 1.20 19.01
N ILE A 93 3.19 2.11 18.08
CA ILE A 93 2.92 3.56 18.24
C ILE A 93 1.42 3.85 18.08
N VAL A 94 0.80 3.33 17.02
CA VAL A 94 -0.64 3.54 16.72
C VAL A 94 -1.32 2.20 16.46
N PRO A 95 -1.75 1.49 17.53
CA PRO A 95 -2.41 0.22 17.39
C PRO A 95 -3.68 0.31 16.54
N PRO A 96 -4.01 -0.75 15.77
CA PRO A 96 -5.25 -0.80 15.03
C PRO A 96 -6.45 -0.68 15.99
N ASP A 97 -7.46 0.06 15.53
CA ASP A 97 -8.76 0.22 16.22
C ASP A 97 -8.71 0.91 17.60
N GLN A 98 -7.59 1.57 17.90
CA GLN A 98 -7.43 2.36 19.12
C GLN A 98 -7.26 3.85 18.79
N PHE A 99 -7.77 4.71 19.68
CA PHE A 99 -7.65 6.17 19.58
C PHE A 99 -6.49 6.74 20.41
N ARG A 100 -5.53 5.89 20.82
CA ARG A 100 -4.34 6.30 21.55
C ARG A 100 -3.11 6.17 20.69
N ALA A 101 -2.21 7.15 20.83
CA ALA A 101 -0.85 7.07 20.34
C ALA A 101 0.08 6.83 21.54
N ILE A 102 1.01 5.90 21.40
CA ILE A 102 2.09 5.67 22.35
C ILE A 102 3.27 6.53 21.90
N TYR A 103 3.68 7.47 22.74
CA TYR A 103 4.81 8.36 22.49
C TYR A 103 6.13 7.62 22.74
N ASP A 104 7.21 8.14 22.16
CA ASP A 104 8.57 7.58 22.26
C ASP A 104 8.78 6.19 21.63
N GLY A 105 7.87 5.76 20.75
CA GLY A 105 8.08 4.55 19.96
C GLY A 105 8.96 4.79 18.73
N THR A 106 9.69 3.76 18.31
CA THR A 106 10.52 3.79 17.10
C THR A 106 9.78 3.16 15.92
N CYS A 107 9.71 3.87 14.80
CA CYS A 107 9.20 3.35 13.54
C CYS A 107 10.34 3.21 12.54
N THR A 108 10.57 2.01 12.03
CA THR A 108 11.58 1.75 11.01
C THR A 108 10.91 1.52 9.67
N VAL A 109 11.37 2.22 8.63
CA VAL A 109 10.92 2.02 7.25
C VAL A 109 12.11 1.57 6.41
N ARG A 110 11.96 0.46 5.70
CA ARG A 110 12.98 -0.08 4.78
C ARG A 110 12.40 -0.12 3.37
N PHE A 111 13.17 0.33 2.39
CA PHE A 111 12.76 0.34 0.99
C PHE A 111 13.59 -0.67 0.18
N GLY A 112 12.94 -1.36 -0.74
CA GLY A 112 13.57 -2.30 -1.66
C GLY A 112 13.92 -1.66 -3.00
N ALA A 113 14.50 -2.47 -3.89
CA ALA A 113 14.76 -2.06 -5.27
C ALA A 113 13.45 -1.86 -6.05
N PRO A 114 13.40 -0.92 -7.01
CA PRO A 114 12.25 -0.75 -7.90
C PRO A 114 11.97 -2.01 -8.73
N ILE A 115 10.71 -2.39 -8.84
CA ILE A 115 10.22 -3.50 -9.67
C ILE A 115 9.45 -2.90 -10.85
N ALA A 116 9.90 -3.19 -12.07
CA ALA A 116 9.27 -2.70 -13.29
C ALA A 116 7.88 -3.32 -13.49
N THR A 117 6.95 -2.54 -14.01
CA THR A 117 5.56 -2.99 -14.29
C THR A 117 5.16 -2.77 -15.75
N GLU A 118 6.03 -2.17 -16.55
CA GLU A 118 5.79 -1.91 -17.96
C GLU A 118 5.69 -3.24 -18.73
N GLY A 119 4.68 -3.35 -19.59
CA GLY A 119 4.45 -4.56 -20.38
C GLY A 119 3.90 -5.77 -19.61
N VAL A 120 3.62 -5.65 -18.30
CA VAL A 120 3.03 -6.75 -17.52
C VAL A 120 1.60 -7.02 -17.98
N SER A 121 1.36 -8.24 -18.47
CA SER A 121 0.05 -8.69 -18.91
C SER A 121 -0.86 -9.08 -17.72
N PRO A 122 -2.19 -9.16 -17.92
CA PRO A 122 -3.12 -9.64 -16.88
C PRO A 122 -2.76 -11.04 -16.33
N GLU A 123 -2.20 -11.91 -17.16
CA GLU A 123 -1.78 -13.27 -16.82
C GLU A 123 -0.53 -13.27 -15.93
N GLN A 124 0.34 -12.27 -16.08
CA GLN A 124 1.56 -12.09 -15.29
C GLN A 124 1.30 -11.41 -13.93
N MET A 125 0.10 -10.86 -13.73
CA MET A 125 -0.29 -10.16 -12.51
C MET A 125 -0.06 -10.97 -11.22
N PRO A 126 -0.41 -12.27 -11.13
CA PRO A 126 -0.13 -13.06 -9.93
C PRO A 126 1.36 -13.19 -9.63
N ALA A 127 2.20 -13.30 -10.66
CA ALA A 127 3.65 -13.40 -10.52
C ALA A 127 4.25 -12.08 -9.99
N LEU A 128 3.83 -10.95 -10.54
CA LEU A 128 4.22 -9.61 -10.05
C LEU A 128 3.83 -9.43 -8.57
N MET A 129 2.61 -9.82 -8.20
CA MET A 129 2.16 -9.73 -6.80
C MET A 129 3.01 -10.60 -5.86
N ALA A 130 3.36 -11.81 -6.29
CA ALA A 130 4.20 -12.72 -5.52
C ALA A 130 5.64 -12.18 -5.40
N GLU A 131 6.19 -11.60 -6.46
CA GLU A 131 7.50 -10.96 -6.47
C GLU A 131 7.56 -9.78 -5.49
N VAL A 132 6.60 -8.86 -5.57
CA VAL A 132 6.51 -7.72 -4.65
C VAL A 132 6.35 -8.21 -3.20
N ARG A 133 5.55 -9.26 -2.96
CA ARG A 133 5.40 -9.84 -1.62
C ARG A 133 6.72 -10.39 -1.10
N ARG A 134 7.47 -11.15 -1.91
CA ARG A 134 8.80 -11.66 -1.54
C ARG A 134 9.78 -10.52 -1.25
N ALA A 135 9.79 -9.49 -2.09
CA ALA A 135 10.64 -8.33 -1.89
C ALA A 135 10.32 -7.61 -0.56
N ILE A 136 9.03 -7.41 -0.25
CA ILE A 136 8.61 -6.81 1.04
C ILE A 136 9.01 -7.70 2.22
N LEU A 137 8.84 -9.02 2.13
CA LEU A 137 9.25 -9.94 3.20
C LEU A 137 10.77 -9.95 3.40
N GLY A 138 11.56 -9.88 2.32
CA GLY A 138 13.02 -9.77 2.41
C GLY A 138 13.49 -8.54 3.17
N LEU A 139 12.69 -7.46 3.18
CA LEU A 139 12.97 -6.24 3.94
C LEU A 139 12.63 -6.37 5.44
N SER A 140 11.89 -7.40 5.87
CA SER A 140 11.50 -7.56 7.27
C SER A 140 12.71 -7.77 8.20
N GLY A 141 13.87 -8.16 7.66
CA GLY A 141 15.03 -8.55 8.46
C GLY A 141 14.85 -9.91 9.15
N ARG A 142 13.75 -10.62 8.88
CA ARG A 142 13.39 -11.92 9.46
C ARG A 142 13.44 -13.03 8.40
N ALA A 143 14.51 -13.06 7.61
CA ALA A 143 14.68 -14.06 6.54
C ALA A 143 14.52 -15.51 7.03
N ASP A 144 14.72 -15.75 8.34
CA ASP A 144 14.69 -17.08 8.96
C ASP A 144 13.31 -17.51 9.51
N GLU A 145 12.28 -16.64 9.53
CA GLU A 145 10.97 -16.96 10.13
C GLU A 145 9.85 -17.24 9.10
N VAL A 146 10.13 -17.11 7.80
CA VAL A 146 9.09 -17.13 6.74
C VAL A 146 8.46 -18.51 6.54
N ASP A 147 9.07 -19.59 7.04
CA ASP A 147 8.57 -20.97 6.93
C ASP A 147 7.74 -21.47 8.14
N ALA A 148 7.49 -20.63 9.14
CA ALA A 148 6.58 -20.99 10.24
C ALA A 148 5.11 -20.88 9.77
N GLU A 149 4.64 -21.99 9.20
CA GLU A 149 3.27 -22.30 8.79
C GLU A 149 2.23 -21.64 9.72
N ALA A 150 1.40 -20.75 9.16
CA ALA A 150 0.30 -20.15 9.90
C ALA A 150 -0.57 -21.27 10.50
N PRO A 151 -0.88 -21.24 11.82
CA PRO A 151 -1.67 -22.28 12.42
C PRO A 151 -3.03 -22.35 11.72
N ARG A 152 -3.30 -23.46 11.05
CA ARG A 152 -4.63 -23.82 10.56
C ARG A 152 -5.54 -23.80 11.77
N ARG A 153 -6.44 -22.82 11.86
CA ARG A 153 -7.47 -22.82 12.90
C ARG A 153 -8.33 -24.07 12.68
N ALA A 154 -8.21 -24.99 13.63
CA ALA A 154 -9.14 -26.08 13.83
C ALA A 154 -10.49 -25.53 14.32
N ALA A 155 -11.55 -26.12 13.76
CA ALA A 155 -12.97 -26.17 14.18
C ALA A 155 -13.68 -24.83 14.49
#